data_AF-A0A0X8X6K6-F1
#
_entry.id   AF-A0A0X8X6K6-F1
#
_cell.length_a   1.000
_cell.length_b   1.000
_cell.length_c   1.000
_cell.angle_alpha   90.00
_cell.angle_beta   90.00
_cell.angle_gamma   90.00
#
_symmetry.space_group_name_H-M   'P 1'
#
loop_
_entity.id
_entity.type
_entity.pdbx_description
1 polymer ?
#
loop_
_entity_poly.entity_id
_entity_poly.type
_entity_poly.pdbx_seq_one_letter_code
_entity_poly.pdbx_strand_id
1 'polypeptide(L)'
;MTPDKANPLTLLLLLAPLAASGNDIDRDSLPDPDALTPPPMAEPPAPDPTPGRAADTDEIQARLELARLLADREHYDEAIQEYRRVLEAEPERIKARVGLARTLFWAGQHEAAAAEIEAIDTEDLSLQERLFIADLHLSNDDYDAAIELYAAYLAEHPDDHEVRHKKALALAWSERHAAAIEQFEALVEARPRDRQLQRQFAKVLTWADKPDRAIEMLQRSLEE
;
A
#
# COMPACT_ATOMS: atom_id res chain seq x y z
N MET A 1 -18.52 -2.34 24.61
CA MET A 1 -17.87 -3.44 25.39
C MET A 1 -18.00 -4.68 24.52
N THR A 2 -16.99 -5.20 23.83
CA THR A 2 -15.51 -5.23 23.89
C THR A 2 -14.97 -5.23 22.43
N PRO A 3 -13.66 -5.38 22.13
CA PRO A 3 -12.45 -5.08 22.87
C PRO A 3 -11.46 -4.18 22.07
N ASP A 4 -10.62 -3.53 22.85
CA ASP A 4 -9.26 -3.09 22.51
C ASP A 4 -8.45 -4.21 21.84
N LYS A 5 -7.72 -3.89 20.75
CA LYS A 5 -6.67 -4.75 20.19
C LYS A 5 -5.49 -3.91 19.74
N ALA A 6 -4.41 -4.10 20.47
CA ALA A 6 -3.08 -3.53 20.33
C ALA A 6 -2.46 -3.68 18.93
N ASN A 7 -1.66 -2.67 18.60
CA ASN A 7 -0.86 -2.48 17.39
C ASN A 7 0.45 -3.31 17.44
N PRO A 8 0.77 -4.19 16.47
CA PRO A 8 1.89 -5.13 16.55
C PRO A 8 3.24 -4.62 15.99
N LEU A 9 3.57 -3.33 16.10
CA LEU A 9 4.81 -2.78 15.52
C LEU A 9 5.76 -2.08 16.51
N THR A 10 5.69 -2.44 17.79
CA THR A 10 6.70 -2.00 18.75
C THR A 10 7.76 -3.09 18.91
N LEU A 11 8.82 -3.09 18.09
CA LEU A 11 10.15 -3.67 18.41
C LEU A 11 11.07 -3.62 17.17
N LEU A 12 11.99 -2.65 17.12
CA LEU A 12 13.45 -2.87 17.20
C LEU A 12 14.24 -1.62 16.76
N LEU A 13 15.16 -1.23 17.64
CA LEU A 13 16.04 -0.08 17.63
C LEU A 13 17.50 -0.57 17.53
N LEU A 14 18.41 0.36 17.16
CA LEU A 14 19.88 0.38 17.40
C LEU A 14 20.75 -0.43 16.39
N LEU A 15 21.89 0.04 15.83
CA LEU A 15 23.03 0.80 16.39
C LEU A 15 23.96 1.40 15.30
N ALA A 16 24.62 2.51 15.63
CA ALA A 16 25.97 2.93 15.18
C ALA A 16 26.87 3.06 16.43
N PRO A 17 28.23 3.03 16.38
CA PRO A 17 29.01 4.29 16.18
C PRO A 17 30.48 4.21 15.66
N LEU A 18 30.94 5.38 15.16
CA LEU A 18 32.24 6.12 15.18
C LEU A 18 33.67 5.49 15.29
N ALA A 19 34.53 5.94 14.35
CA ALA A 19 35.78 6.74 14.50
C ALA A 19 37.23 6.15 14.53
N ALA A 20 38.14 7.02 14.03
CA ALA A 20 39.62 7.15 14.12
C ALA A 20 40.47 6.44 13.03
N SER A 21 41.29 7.12 12.19
CA SER A 21 42.48 8.01 12.36
C SER A 21 43.79 7.24 12.11
N GLY A 22 44.70 7.76 11.27
CA GLY A 22 46.08 7.26 11.16
C GLY A 22 46.79 7.56 9.84
N ASN A 23 48.01 8.07 9.92
CA ASN A 23 48.79 8.81 8.92
C ASN A 23 49.90 7.95 8.24
N ASP A 24 50.57 8.56 7.26
CA ASP A 24 52.00 8.43 6.86
C ASP A 24 52.48 7.54 5.65
N ILE A 25 52.83 8.28 4.57
CA ILE A 25 54.04 8.35 3.71
C ILE A 25 54.87 7.09 3.34
N ASP A 26 55.13 6.89 2.02
CA ASP A 26 56.44 7.06 1.33
C ASP A 26 56.41 6.42 -0.09
N ARG A 27 56.66 7.20 -1.16
CA ARG A 27 57.95 7.31 -1.90
C ARG A 27 58.48 5.99 -2.49
N ASP A 28 58.06 5.65 -3.71
CA ASP A 28 58.93 5.36 -4.87
C ASP A 28 58.10 4.76 -6.02
N SER A 29 58.07 5.43 -7.18
CA SER A 29 57.95 4.80 -8.50
C SER A 29 58.06 5.87 -9.59
N LEU A 30 59.16 5.79 -10.33
CA LEU A 30 59.56 6.66 -11.45
C LEU A 30 58.61 6.53 -12.65
N PRO A 31 58.56 7.52 -13.57
CA PRO A 31 57.58 7.58 -14.65
C PRO A 31 57.89 6.65 -15.84
N ASP A 32 56.83 6.14 -16.46
CA ASP A 32 56.82 5.32 -17.68
C ASP A 32 56.96 6.22 -18.94
N PRO A 33 57.84 5.93 -19.92
CA PRO A 33 58.16 6.83 -21.03
C PRO A 33 57.18 6.88 -22.23
N ASP A 34 55.96 6.32 -22.14
CA ASP A 34 55.02 6.19 -23.29
C ASP A 34 53.83 7.18 -23.31
N ALA A 35 54.02 8.41 -22.83
CA ALA A 35 52.96 9.44 -22.85
C ALA A 35 52.82 10.15 -24.21
N LEU A 36 52.07 9.54 -25.15
CA LEU A 36 51.55 10.23 -26.35
C LEU A 36 50.09 9.85 -26.67
N THR A 37 49.21 9.99 -25.68
CA THR A 37 47.76 10.14 -25.91
C THR A 37 47.29 11.40 -25.18
N PRO A 38 46.63 12.37 -25.86
CA PRO A 38 46.02 13.48 -25.15
C PRO A 38 44.94 12.93 -24.21
N PRO A 39 44.83 13.43 -22.96
CA PRO A 39 43.82 12.97 -22.03
C PRO A 39 42.41 13.25 -22.58
N PRO A 40 41.41 12.42 -22.27
CA PRO A 40 40.02 12.78 -22.52
C PRO A 40 39.77 14.12 -21.83
N MET A 41 39.18 15.08 -22.55
CA MET A 41 38.73 16.32 -21.94
C MET A 41 37.89 15.96 -20.72
N ALA A 42 38.30 16.46 -19.55
CA ALA A 42 37.53 16.29 -18.33
C ALA A 42 36.08 16.70 -18.63
N GLU A 43 35.13 15.79 -18.36
CA GLU A 43 33.72 16.18 -18.29
C GLU A 43 33.64 17.40 -17.37
N PRO A 44 32.89 18.46 -17.74
CA PRO A 44 32.67 19.56 -16.83
C PRO A 44 32.15 18.99 -15.51
N PRO A 45 32.64 19.47 -14.35
CA PRO A 45 32.20 18.95 -13.07
C PRO A 45 30.66 19.00 -13.03
N ALA A 46 30.04 17.91 -12.59
CA ALA A 46 28.60 17.86 -12.39
C ALA A 46 28.17 19.15 -11.67
N PRO A 47 27.11 19.84 -12.13
CA PRO A 47 26.69 21.08 -11.48
C PRO A 47 26.46 20.81 -10.00
N ASP A 48 27.04 21.64 -9.13
CA ASP A 48 26.80 21.57 -7.69
C ASP A 48 25.30 21.43 -7.42
N PRO A 49 24.87 20.57 -6.49
CA PRO A 49 23.46 20.48 -6.13
C PRO A 49 23.01 21.89 -5.70
N THR A 50 22.08 22.47 -6.47
CA THR A 50 21.60 23.83 -6.22
C THR A 50 21.00 23.87 -4.82
N PRO A 51 21.51 24.73 -3.90
CA PRO A 51 21.09 24.74 -2.49
C PRO A 51 19.57 24.93 -2.29
N GLY A 52 18.90 25.59 -3.24
CA GLY A 52 17.44 25.73 -3.24
C GLY A 52 16.71 24.40 -3.48
N ARG A 53 17.15 23.57 -4.43
CA ARG A 53 16.48 22.30 -4.75
C ARG A 53 16.57 21.28 -3.63
N ALA A 54 17.68 21.25 -2.89
CA ALA A 54 17.85 20.37 -1.73
C ALA A 54 17.01 20.83 -0.53
N ALA A 55 16.97 22.15 -0.25
CA ALA A 55 16.12 22.71 0.80
C ALA A 55 14.63 22.51 0.51
N ASP A 56 14.22 22.66 -0.76
CA ASP A 56 12.86 22.38 -1.20
C ASP A 56 12.52 20.89 -1.04
N THR A 57 13.48 19.98 -1.31
CA THR A 57 13.28 18.52 -1.12
C THR A 57 13.12 18.15 0.36
N ASP A 58 13.91 18.76 1.25
CA ASP A 58 13.81 18.52 2.69
C ASP A 58 12.50 19.06 3.28
N GLU A 59 12.03 20.22 2.80
CA GLU A 59 10.72 20.77 3.18
C GLU A 59 9.58 19.84 2.71
N ILE A 60 9.62 19.37 1.47
CA ILE A 60 8.61 18.46 0.92
C ILE A 60 8.57 17.15 1.72
N GLN A 61 9.74 16.60 2.05
CA GLN A 61 9.83 15.38 2.85
C GLN A 61 9.28 15.60 4.27
N ALA A 62 9.61 16.74 4.90
CA ALA A 62 9.07 17.10 6.21
C ALA A 62 7.54 17.27 6.20
N ARG A 63 6.98 17.89 5.15
CA ARG A 63 5.52 18.02 4.97
C ARG A 63 4.83 16.66 4.78
N LEU A 64 5.43 15.75 4.01
CA LEU A 64 4.93 14.38 3.87
C LEU A 64 4.85 13.65 5.21
N GLU A 65 5.91 13.76 6.02
CA GLU A 65 5.96 13.13 7.34
C GLU A 65 4.96 13.76 8.31
N LEU A 66 4.83 15.10 8.30
CA LEU A 66 3.84 15.82 9.08
C LEU A 66 2.41 15.40 8.70
N ALA A 67 2.09 15.37 7.40
CA ALA A 67 0.79 14.95 6.89
C ALA A 67 0.43 13.52 7.35
N ARG A 68 1.40 12.60 7.27
CA ARG A 68 1.23 11.22 7.73
C ARG A 68 0.93 11.14 9.23
N LEU A 69 1.71 11.87 10.05
CA LEU A 69 1.54 11.88 11.50
C LEU A 69 0.21 12.51 11.92
N LEU A 70 -0.24 13.56 11.21
CA LEU A 70 -1.55 14.16 11.42
C LEU A 70 -2.67 13.16 11.09
N ALA A 71 -2.56 12.44 9.97
CA ALA A 71 -3.53 11.41 9.58
C ALA A 71 -3.59 10.27 10.61
N ASP A 72 -2.44 9.80 11.10
CA ASP A 72 -2.35 8.76 12.14
C ASP A 72 -2.95 9.21 13.49
N ARG A 73 -3.07 10.53 13.71
CA ARG A 73 -3.71 11.15 14.87
C ARG A 73 -5.15 11.59 14.61
N GLU A 74 -5.72 11.18 13.48
CA GLU A 74 -7.09 11.49 13.07
C GLU A 74 -7.34 13.00 12.82
N HIS A 75 -6.27 13.80 12.68
CA HIS A 75 -6.35 15.21 12.29
C HIS A 75 -6.46 15.33 10.77
N TYR A 76 -7.54 14.79 10.21
CA TYR A 76 -7.66 14.57 8.76
C TYR A 76 -7.62 15.86 7.94
N ASP A 77 -8.29 16.92 8.38
CA ASP A 77 -8.32 18.19 7.64
C ASP A 77 -6.93 18.83 7.51
N GLU A 78 -6.13 18.77 8.58
CA GLU A 78 -4.76 19.29 8.59
C GLU A 78 -3.85 18.42 7.71
N ALA A 79 -3.96 17.10 7.83
CA ALA A 79 -3.21 16.16 6.99
C ALA A 79 -3.50 16.35 5.49
N ILE A 80 -4.77 16.53 5.12
CA ILE A 80 -5.20 16.81 3.74
C ILE A 80 -4.53 18.09 3.23
N GLN A 81 -4.47 19.15 4.04
CA GLN A 81 -3.82 20.40 3.63
C GLN A 81 -2.33 20.22 3.38
N GLU A 82 -1.62 19.50 4.24
CA GLU A 82 -0.18 19.26 4.04
C GLU A 82 0.09 18.39 2.82
N TYR A 83 -0.71 17.35 2.57
CA TYR A 83 -0.58 16.57 1.34
C TYR A 83 -0.85 17.39 0.08
N ARG A 84 -1.86 18.28 0.10
CA ARG A 84 -2.14 19.19 -1.03
C ARG A 84 -0.98 20.13 -1.31
N ARG A 85 -0.33 20.69 -0.28
CA ARG A 85 0.87 21.52 -0.45
C ARG A 85 2.04 20.76 -1.08
N VAL A 86 2.21 19.49 -0.72
CA VAL A 86 3.21 18.63 -1.37
C VAL A 86 2.86 18.46 -2.85
N LEU A 87 1.59 18.19 -3.18
CA LEU A 87 1.14 18.00 -4.56
C LEU A 87 1.11 19.29 -5.39
N GLU A 88 1.00 20.46 -4.76
CA GLU A 88 1.15 21.76 -5.44
C GLU A 88 2.59 21.95 -5.95
N ALA A 89 3.59 21.50 -5.19
CA ALA A 89 5.00 21.58 -5.56
C ALA A 89 5.44 20.40 -6.45
N GLU A 90 4.96 19.19 -6.15
CA GLU A 90 5.29 17.94 -6.85
C GLU A 90 4.01 17.19 -7.24
N PRO A 91 3.33 17.57 -8.34
CA PRO A 91 2.07 16.95 -8.74
C PRO A 91 2.15 15.44 -8.99
N GLU A 92 3.30 14.92 -9.40
CA GLU A 92 3.50 13.50 -9.70
C GLU A 92 3.96 12.69 -8.48
N ARG A 93 3.98 13.29 -7.27
CA ARG A 93 4.45 12.62 -6.06
C ARG A 93 3.44 11.57 -5.58
N ILE A 94 3.57 10.35 -6.09
CA ILE A 94 2.70 9.20 -5.79
C ILE A 94 2.46 9.02 -4.28
N LYS A 95 3.53 9.09 -3.46
CA LYS A 95 3.42 8.97 -1.99
C LYS A 95 2.47 10.01 -1.37
N ALA A 96 2.49 11.24 -1.87
CA ALA A 96 1.60 12.31 -1.40
C ALA A 96 0.16 12.04 -1.83
N ARG A 97 -0.02 11.60 -3.09
CA ARG A 97 -1.32 11.29 -3.68
C ARG A 97 -2.02 10.12 -2.99
N VAL A 98 -1.29 9.01 -2.74
CA VAL A 98 -1.79 7.88 -1.95
C VAL A 98 -2.10 8.28 -0.51
N GLY A 99 -1.22 9.08 0.11
CA GLY A 99 -1.43 9.59 1.47
C GLY A 99 -2.69 10.46 1.58
N LEU A 100 -2.90 11.33 0.58
CA LEU A 100 -4.09 12.16 0.46
C LEU A 100 -5.36 11.29 0.30
N ALA A 101 -5.36 10.36 -0.65
CA ALA A 101 -6.49 9.45 -0.87
C ALA A 101 -6.85 8.67 0.40
N ARG A 102 -5.86 8.15 1.12
CA ARG A 102 -6.08 7.45 2.39
C ARG A 102 -6.67 8.33 3.47
N THR A 103 -6.16 9.55 3.59
CA THR A 103 -6.65 10.51 4.58
C THR A 103 -8.08 10.96 4.26
N LEU A 104 -8.39 11.20 2.98
CA LEU A 104 -9.74 11.50 2.51
C LEU A 104 -10.70 10.34 2.79
N PHE A 105 -10.26 9.11 2.56
CA PHE A 105 -11.05 7.92 2.86
C PHE A 105 -11.39 7.82 4.36
N TRP A 106 -10.40 7.98 5.25
CA TRP A 106 -10.64 7.98 6.70
C TRP A 106 -11.49 9.16 7.18
N ALA A 107 -11.44 10.29 6.48
CA ALA A 107 -12.33 11.42 6.71
C ALA A 107 -13.77 11.20 6.19
N GLY A 108 -14.07 10.05 5.59
CA GLY A 108 -15.37 9.74 4.98
C GLY A 108 -15.62 10.38 3.62
N GLN A 109 -14.59 10.98 3.01
CA GLN A 109 -14.66 11.64 1.69
C GLN A 109 -14.30 10.65 0.57
N HIS A 110 -15.12 9.60 0.41
CA HIS A 110 -14.79 8.47 -0.46
C HIS A 110 -14.67 8.84 -1.94
N GLU A 111 -15.57 9.66 -2.47
CA GLU A 111 -15.51 10.12 -3.87
C GLU A 111 -14.23 10.93 -4.15
N ALA A 112 -13.84 11.81 -3.22
CA ALA A 112 -12.62 12.58 -3.34
C ALA A 112 -11.37 11.69 -3.26
N ALA A 113 -11.40 10.67 -2.39
CA ALA A 113 -10.33 9.69 -2.32
C ALA A 113 -10.18 8.90 -3.63
N ALA A 114 -11.30 8.48 -4.24
CA ALA A 114 -11.31 7.77 -5.51
C ALA A 114 -10.70 8.64 -6.65
N ALA A 115 -11.08 9.93 -6.71
CA ALA A 115 -10.53 10.85 -7.71
C ALA A 115 -9.00 11.01 -7.62
N GLU A 116 -8.42 10.92 -6.42
CA GLU A 116 -6.97 11.02 -6.25
C GLU A 116 -6.23 9.77 -6.77
N ILE A 117 -6.84 8.59 -6.71
CA ILE A 117 -6.20 7.35 -7.19
C ILE A 117 -6.36 7.12 -8.68
N GLU A 118 -7.36 7.72 -9.34
CA GLU A 118 -7.52 7.67 -10.81
C GLU A 118 -6.32 8.26 -11.56
N ALA A 119 -5.61 9.21 -10.93
CA ALA A 119 -4.43 9.85 -11.50
C ALA A 119 -3.13 9.08 -11.24
N ILE A 120 -3.19 7.90 -10.61
CA ILE A 120 -2.02 7.09 -10.26
C ILE A 120 -1.86 5.95 -11.28
N ASP A 121 -0.69 5.86 -11.89
CA ASP A 121 -0.31 4.65 -12.60
C ASP A 121 -0.02 3.54 -11.58
N THR A 122 -0.80 2.46 -11.64
CA THR A 122 -0.69 1.34 -10.69
C THR A 122 0.58 0.51 -10.86
N GLU A 123 1.31 0.65 -11.98
CA GLU A 123 2.56 -0.09 -12.21
C GLU A 123 3.69 0.34 -11.25
N ASP A 124 3.73 1.62 -10.87
CA ASP A 124 4.76 2.18 -9.97
C ASP A 124 4.46 1.95 -8.48
N LEU A 125 3.32 1.34 -8.16
CA LEU A 125 2.88 1.16 -6.79
C LEU A 125 3.49 -0.08 -6.14
N SER A 126 3.90 0.11 -4.89
CA SER A 126 4.18 -1.03 -4.02
C SER A 126 2.93 -1.90 -3.89
N LEU A 127 3.15 -3.18 -3.61
CA LEU A 127 2.07 -4.14 -3.46
C LEU A 127 1.04 -3.70 -2.40
N GLN A 128 1.50 -3.10 -1.31
CA GLN A 128 0.64 -2.60 -0.24
C GLN A 128 -0.21 -1.40 -0.68
N GLU A 129 0.33 -0.53 -1.54
CA GLU A 129 -0.42 0.59 -2.10
C GLU A 129 -1.49 0.11 -3.07
N ARG A 130 -1.17 -0.90 -3.91
CA ARG A 130 -2.17 -1.56 -4.78
C ARG A 130 -3.31 -2.18 -3.98
N LEU A 131 -3.00 -2.83 -2.86
CA LEU A 131 -4.03 -3.39 -1.98
C LEU A 131 -4.93 -2.31 -1.36
N PHE A 132 -4.33 -1.19 -0.94
CA PHE A 132 -5.11 -0.04 -0.44
C PHE A 132 -6.03 0.54 -1.53
N ILE A 133 -5.54 0.69 -2.76
CA ILE A 133 -6.36 1.14 -3.90
C ILE A 133 -7.50 0.17 -4.19
N ALA A 134 -7.26 -1.14 -4.09
CA ALA A 134 -8.31 -2.15 -4.24
C ALA A 134 -9.41 -1.99 -3.18
N ASP A 135 -9.04 -1.74 -1.91
CA ASP A 135 -9.99 -1.49 -0.82
C ASP A 135 -10.81 -0.21 -1.05
N LEU A 136 -10.19 0.82 -1.65
CA LEU A 136 -10.86 2.07 -1.98
C LEU A 136 -11.88 1.87 -3.11
N HIS A 137 -11.51 1.18 -4.19
CA HIS A 137 -12.44 0.80 -5.25
C HIS A 137 -13.61 -0.03 -4.72
N LEU A 138 -13.34 -1.01 -3.85
CA LEU A 138 -14.39 -1.81 -3.23
C LEU A 138 -15.38 -0.95 -2.43
N SER A 139 -14.87 0.09 -1.74
CA SER A 139 -15.70 0.99 -0.93
C SER A 139 -16.49 2.01 -1.76
N ASN A 140 -16.10 2.22 -3.01
CA ASN A 140 -16.76 3.09 -3.98
C ASN A 140 -17.67 2.33 -4.96
N ASP A 141 -17.94 1.04 -4.68
CA ASP A 141 -18.71 0.13 -5.53
C ASP A 141 -18.09 -0.16 -6.91
N ASP A 142 -16.81 0.18 -7.10
CA ASP A 142 -16.03 -0.10 -8.31
C ASP A 142 -15.48 -1.54 -8.28
N TYR A 143 -16.40 -2.51 -8.24
CA TYR A 143 -16.07 -3.90 -7.95
C TYR A 143 -15.08 -4.53 -8.95
N ASP A 144 -15.16 -4.18 -10.23
CA ASP A 144 -14.30 -4.76 -11.26
C ASP A 144 -12.83 -4.39 -11.06
N ALA A 145 -12.54 -3.11 -10.81
CA ALA A 145 -11.19 -2.63 -10.49
C ALA A 145 -10.65 -3.27 -9.20
N ALA A 146 -11.49 -3.37 -8.16
CA ALA A 146 -11.13 -4.03 -6.92
C ALA A 146 -10.78 -5.51 -7.14
N ILE A 147 -11.58 -6.25 -7.91
CA ILE A 147 -11.36 -7.67 -8.21
C ILE A 147 -10.03 -7.89 -8.94
N GLU A 148 -9.68 -7.04 -9.91
CA GLU A 148 -8.43 -7.14 -10.66
C GLU A 148 -7.22 -6.91 -9.75
N LEU A 149 -7.24 -5.84 -8.94
CA LEU A 149 -6.14 -5.54 -8.03
C LEU A 149 -5.98 -6.62 -6.94
N TYR A 150 -7.09 -7.11 -6.37
CA TYR A 150 -7.01 -8.25 -5.43
C TYR A 150 -6.49 -9.52 -6.11
N ALA A 151 -6.86 -9.77 -7.37
CA ALA A 151 -6.35 -10.92 -8.11
C ALA A 151 -4.84 -10.82 -8.35
N ALA A 152 -4.34 -9.64 -8.73
CA ALA A 152 -2.92 -9.38 -8.89
C ALA A 152 -2.17 -9.59 -7.56
N TYR A 153 -2.68 -9.06 -6.45
CA TYR A 153 -2.10 -9.28 -5.12
C TYR A 153 -2.03 -10.76 -4.73
N LEU A 154 -3.13 -11.49 -4.92
CA LEU A 154 -3.23 -12.91 -4.57
C LEU A 154 -2.40 -13.83 -5.47
N ALA A 155 -1.95 -13.36 -6.64
CA ALA A 155 -1.01 -14.11 -7.47
C ALA A 155 0.37 -14.23 -6.79
N GLU A 156 0.76 -13.24 -5.99
CA GLU A 156 1.99 -13.23 -5.20
C GLU A 156 1.77 -13.77 -3.77
N HIS A 157 0.57 -13.58 -3.21
CA HIS A 157 0.19 -13.99 -1.85
C HIS A 157 -1.03 -14.93 -1.83
N PRO A 158 -0.91 -16.18 -2.33
CA PRO A 158 -2.05 -17.07 -2.50
C PRO A 158 -2.73 -17.47 -1.18
N ASP A 159 -2.00 -17.42 -0.06
CA ASP A 159 -2.46 -17.82 1.26
C ASP A 159 -3.06 -16.67 2.09
N ASP A 160 -3.17 -15.47 1.52
CA ASP A 160 -3.84 -14.36 2.21
C ASP A 160 -5.37 -14.53 2.15
N HIS A 161 -5.90 -15.18 3.19
CA HIS A 161 -7.33 -15.42 3.33
C HIS A 161 -8.15 -14.15 3.57
N GLU A 162 -7.53 -13.07 4.05
CA GLU A 162 -8.23 -11.79 4.25
C GLU A 162 -8.49 -11.13 2.90
N VAL A 163 -7.46 -11.01 2.06
CA VAL A 163 -7.59 -10.43 0.72
C VAL A 163 -8.46 -11.31 -0.19
N ARG A 164 -8.34 -12.64 -0.07
CA ARG A 164 -9.24 -13.57 -0.77
C ARG A 164 -10.70 -13.37 -0.36
N HIS A 165 -10.97 -13.10 0.92
CA HIS A 165 -12.31 -12.80 1.40
C HIS A 165 -12.84 -11.46 0.84
N LYS A 166 -12.00 -10.40 0.81
CA LYS A 166 -12.38 -9.12 0.17
C LYS A 166 -12.72 -9.29 -1.31
N LYS A 167 -11.92 -10.06 -2.06
CA LYS A 167 -12.22 -10.43 -3.46
C LYS A 167 -13.54 -11.19 -3.58
N ALA A 168 -13.80 -12.14 -2.68
CA ALA A 168 -15.05 -12.92 -2.67
C ALA A 168 -16.29 -12.03 -2.43
N LEU A 169 -16.17 -11.02 -1.55
CA LEU A 169 -17.22 -10.03 -1.32
C LEU A 169 -17.43 -9.15 -2.55
N ALA A 170 -16.36 -8.66 -3.18
CA ALA A 170 -16.44 -7.88 -4.41
C ALA A 170 -17.15 -8.65 -5.55
N LEU A 171 -16.83 -9.95 -5.70
CA LEU A 171 -17.51 -10.85 -6.63
C LEU A 171 -19.00 -11.03 -6.29
N ALA A 172 -19.34 -11.11 -5.01
CA ALA A 172 -20.72 -11.28 -4.58
C ALA A 172 -21.57 -10.02 -4.81
N TRP A 173 -21.01 -8.83 -4.55
CA TRP A 173 -21.69 -7.55 -4.76
C TRP A 173 -21.81 -7.16 -6.24
N SER A 174 -20.88 -7.59 -7.08
CA SER A 174 -20.97 -7.47 -8.54
C SER A 174 -21.82 -8.56 -9.21
N GLU A 175 -22.62 -9.31 -8.45
CA GLU A 175 -23.51 -10.38 -8.91
C GLU A 175 -22.81 -11.57 -9.61
N ARG A 176 -21.48 -11.66 -9.52
CA ARG A 176 -20.65 -12.77 -10.02
C ARG A 176 -20.71 -13.95 -9.04
N HIS A 177 -21.91 -14.39 -8.70
CA HIS A 177 -22.19 -15.31 -7.61
C HIS A 177 -21.46 -16.65 -7.72
N ALA A 178 -21.32 -17.21 -8.92
CA ALA A 178 -20.62 -18.48 -9.13
C ALA A 178 -19.14 -18.39 -8.71
N ALA A 179 -18.45 -17.33 -9.14
CA ALA A 179 -17.06 -17.08 -8.77
C ALA A 179 -16.92 -16.73 -7.28
N ALA A 180 -17.87 -15.97 -6.72
CA ALA A 180 -17.90 -15.69 -5.29
C ALA A 180 -18.00 -16.98 -4.46
N ILE A 181 -18.91 -17.89 -4.84
CA ILE A 181 -19.10 -19.18 -4.16
C ILE A 181 -17.80 -19.98 -4.16
N GLU A 182 -17.10 -20.09 -5.29
CA GLU A 182 -15.81 -20.79 -5.37
C GLU A 182 -14.79 -20.24 -4.35
N GLN A 183 -14.69 -18.91 -4.25
CA GLN A 183 -13.78 -18.29 -3.28
C GLN A 183 -14.20 -18.54 -1.83
N PHE A 184 -15.50 -18.47 -1.53
CA PHE A 184 -16.02 -18.74 -0.19
C PHE A 184 -15.88 -20.21 0.22
N GLU A 185 -16.04 -21.16 -0.71
CA GLU A 185 -15.81 -22.59 -0.46
C GLU A 185 -14.36 -22.82 -0.02
N ALA A 186 -13.39 -22.27 -0.75
CA ALA A 186 -11.97 -22.34 -0.37
C ALA A 186 -11.68 -21.70 1.00
N LEU A 187 -12.34 -20.56 1.31
CA LEU A 187 -12.15 -19.89 2.60
C LEU A 187 -12.72 -20.70 3.77
N VAL A 188 -13.88 -21.33 3.60
CA VAL A 188 -14.52 -22.15 4.64
C VAL A 188 -13.78 -23.48 4.81
N GLU A 189 -13.23 -24.06 3.75
CA GLU A 189 -12.36 -25.24 3.84
C GLU A 189 -11.10 -24.95 4.67
N ALA A 190 -10.48 -23.79 4.45
CA ALA A 190 -9.31 -23.36 5.23
C ALA A 190 -9.65 -22.99 6.69
N ARG A 191 -10.87 -22.50 6.94
CA ARG A 191 -11.32 -22.02 8.27
C ARG A 191 -12.70 -22.58 8.65
N PRO A 192 -12.83 -23.90 8.86
CA PRO A 192 -14.12 -24.55 9.02
C PRO A 192 -14.86 -24.18 10.31
N ARG A 193 -14.18 -23.57 11.28
CA ARG A 193 -14.77 -23.11 12.55
C ARG A 193 -15.07 -21.61 12.61
N ASP A 194 -14.80 -20.88 11.52
CA ASP A 194 -15.12 -19.45 11.44
C ASP A 194 -16.62 -19.27 11.14
N ARG A 195 -17.41 -19.20 12.21
CA ARG A 195 -18.87 -19.02 12.10
C ARG A 195 -19.26 -17.71 11.43
N GLN A 196 -18.43 -16.67 11.53
CA GLN A 196 -18.71 -15.40 10.86
C GLN A 196 -18.57 -15.55 9.36
N LEU A 197 -17.49 -16.19 8.90
CA LEU A 197 -17.29 -16.51 7.50
C LEU A 197 -18.39 -17.43 6.95
N GLN A 198 -18.81 -18.46 7.70
CA GLN A 198 -19.93 -19.33 7.31
C GLN A 198 -21.24 -18.55 7.15
N ARG A 199 -21.53 -17.61 8.05
CA ARG A 199 -22.70 -16.72 7.93
C ARG A 199 -22.61 -15.82 6.70
N GLN A 200 -21.43 -15.29 6.38
CA GLN A 200 -21.23 -14.49 5.18
C GLN A 200 -21.43 -15.33 3.92
N PHE A 201 -20.86 -16.54 3.87
CA PHE A 201 -21.06 -17.44 2.74
C PHE A 201 -22.54 -17.83 2.57
N ALA A 202 -23.27 -18.08 3.65
CA ALA A 202 -24.70 -18.38 3.61
C ALA A 202 -25.52 -17.23 2.99
N LYS A 203 -25.13 -15.98 3.29
CA LYS A 203 -25.73 -14.79 2.67
C LYS A 203 -25.47 -14.77 1.17
N VAL A 204 -24.24 -15.06 0.73
CA VAL A 204 -23.88 -15.14 -0.69
C VAL A 204 -24.65 -16.26 -1.40
N LEU A 205 -24.81 -17.42 -0.78
CA LEU A 205 -25.64 -18.51 -1.30
C LEU A 205 -27.11 -18.09 -1.46
N THR A 206 -27.62 -17.25 -0.57
CA THR A 206 -28.99 -16.71 -0.67
C THR A 206 -29.11 -15.73 -1.85
N TRP A 207 -28.14 -14.84 -2.05
CA TRP A 207 -28.10 -13.97 -3.24
C TRP A 207 -27.98 -14.77 -4.54
N ALA A 208 -27.28 -15.89 -4.50
CA ALA A 208 -27.11 -16.80 -5.63
C ALA A 208 -28.30 -17.74 -5.90
N ASP A 209 -29.46 -17.50 -5.28
CA ASP A 209 -30.67 -18.34 -5.35
C ASP A 209 -30.43 -19.81 -4.93
N LYS A 210 -29.61 -20.01 -3.89
CA LYS A 210 -29.29 -21.33 -3.29
C LYS A 210 -29.56 -21.37 -1.78
N PRO A 211 -30.78 -21.02 -1.32
CA PRO A 211 -31.10 -20.96 0.12
C PRO A 211 -30.99 -22.32 0.82
N ASP A 212 -31.29 -23.43 0.13
CA ASP A 212 -31.21 -24.76 0.74
C ASP A 212 -29.78 -25.11 1.18
N ARG A 213 -28.78 -24.80 0.34
CA ARG A 213 -27.37 -24.95 0.69
C ARG A 213 -26.96 -24.06 1.87
N ALA A 214 -27.50 -22.84 1.92
CA ALA A 214 -27.23 -21.91 3.01
C ALA A 214 -27.77 -22.44 4.34
N ILE A 215 -28.98 -23.01 4.34
CA ILE A 215 -29.62 -23.61 5.51
C ILE A 215 -28.81 -24.82 6.00
N GLU A 216 -28.51 -25.76 5.11
CA GLU A 216 -27.74 -26.97 5.44
C GLU A 216 -26.39 -26.61 6.08
N MET A 217 -25.67 -25.68 5.46
CA MET A 217 -24.37 -25.23 5.98
C MET A 217 -24.48 -24.61 7.38
N LEU A 218 -25.48 -23.76 7.62
CA LEU A 218 -25.66 -23.12 8.92
C LEU A 218 -26.14 -24.10 9.99
N GLN A 219 -26.98 -25.09 9.64
CA GLN A 219 -27.39 -26.15 10.57
C GLN A 219 -26.16 -26.93 11.04
N ARG A 220 -25.32 -27.37 10.10
CA ARG A 220 -24.09 -28.09 10.42
C ARG A 220 -23.14 -27.28 11.31
N SER A 221 -22.99 -25.99 11.03
CA SER A 221 -22.17 -25.06 11.83
C SER A 221 -22.60 -24.92 13.31
N LEU A 222 -23.89 -25.17 13.61
CA LEU A 222 -24.44 -25.10 14.96
C LEU A 222 -24.32 -26.42 15.73
N GLU A 223 -24.08 -27.53 15.05
CA GLU A 223 -23.92 -28.86 15.65
C GLU A 223 -22.46 -29.17 16.05
N GLU A 224 -21.49 -28.48 15.43
CA GLU A 224 -20.03 -28.57 15.68
C GLU A 224 -19.52 -27.54 16.72
#